data_AF-A0A662KS65-F1
#
_entry.id   AF-A0A662KS65-F1
#
_cell.length_a   1.000
_cell.length_b   1.000
_cell.length_c   1.000
_cell.angle_alpha   90.00
_cell.angle_beta   90.00
_cell.angle_gamma   90.00
#
_symmetry.space_group_name_H-M   'P 1'
#
loop_
_entity.id
_entity.type
_entity.pdbx_description
1 polymer ?
#
loop_
_entity_poly.entity_id
_entity_poly.type
_entity_poly.pdbx_seq_one_letter_code
_entity_poly.pdbx_strand_id
1 'polypeptide(L)'
;MYGRRRLIKEDAETNPFFGKEPGKRSIEELLENGIVIIDKPSGPTSHQVTAWVKEILNIKKAGHGGTLDPNVTGVLPIALQNATKAIGLMHGAMKEYVCVMRLHGEVSRKKIKEVMKSFIGKIWQTPPKEAAVKRERRQRRIYYLNIIEMDGRDVLFKVGCEGGTYIRVLCKDIGKKLGVGAHMEELRRTKSGMFEEKDAIILQDLLDAYIFWKEDGYEKELRKYLRPMEELLSHLPAIIIKDSAVDAICHGADLALPGVVQVDTGIKKDSIVVIKTLKGEAVAIAKALMDTRGIMEKDKGIAADTKRVLMKKGIYPPMWKRHAEVA
;
A
#
# COMPACT_ATOMS: atom_id res chain seq x y z
N MET A 1 5.60 -12.73 1.34
CA MET A 1 4.23 -12.63 1.89
C MET A 1 4.31 -12.67 3.40
N TYR A 2 3.55 -11.84 4.11
CA TYR A 2 3.49 -11.89 5.58
C TYR A 2 2.86 -13.24 5.96
N GLY A 3 3.65 -14.15 6.54
CA GLY A 3 3.25 -15.54 6.84
C GLY A 3 2.21 -15.66 7.95
N ARG A 4 1.07 -14.98 7.82
CA ARG A 4 -0.07 -15.08 8.73
C ARG A 4 -0.89 -16.30 8.35
N ARG A 5 -1.25 -17.11 9.34
CA ARG A 5 -2.28 -18.15 9.20
C ARG A 5 -3.63 -17.54 9.51
N ARG A 6 -4.70 -18.07 8.91
CA ARG A 6 -6.07 -17.67 9.21
C ARG A 6 -6.72 -18.72 10.11
N LEU A 7 -7.30 -18.28 11.22
CA LEU A 7 -8.03 -19.12 12.16
C LEU A 7 -9.53 -18.96 11.92
N ILE A 8 -10.27 -20.07 11.96
CA ILE A 8 -11.73 -20.11 11.84
C ILE A 8 -12.31 -20.05 13.25
N LYS A 9 -13.12 -19.02 13.52
CA LYS A 9 -13.86 -18.86 14.77
C LYS A 9 -15.23 -19.55 14.70
N GLU A 10 -15.88 -19.43 13.54
CA GLU A 10 -17.21 -19.97 13.27
C GLU A 10 -17.31 -20.29 11.78
N ASP A 11 -18.10 -21.30 11.41
CA ASP A 11 -18.44 -21.56 10.02
C ASP A 11 -19.57 -20.62 9.57
N ALA A 12 -19.41 -19.99 8.40
CA ALA A 12 -20.41 -19.10 7.85
C ALA A 12 -20.38 -19.13 6.32
N GLU A 13 -21.56 -18.99 5.72
CA GLU A 13 -21.74 -18.86 4.28
C GLU A 13 -21.95 -17.40 3.88
N THR A 14 -21.70 -17.11 2.60
CA THR A 14 -21.92 -15.78 2.03
C THR A 14 -22.93 -15.88 0.90
N ASN A 15 -23.91 -14.97 0.90
CA ASN A 15 -24.97 -14.97 -0.10
C ASN A 15 -24.40 -14.48 -1.45
N PRO A 16 -24.54 -15.24 -2.55
CA PRO A 16 -23.95 -14.88 -3.84
C PRO A 16 -24.58 -13.63 -4.48
N PHE A 17 -25.76 -13.21 -4.03
CA PHE A 17 -26.48 -12.04 -4.57
C PHE A 17 -26.01 -10.70 -3.97
N PHE A 18 -25.17 -10.72 -2.93
CA PHE A 18 -24.65 -9.49 -2.29
C PHE A 18 -23.15 -9.35 -2.50
N GLY A 19 -22.70 -8.14 -2.87
CA GLY A 19 -21.29 -7.89 -3.18
C GLY A 19 -20.74 -8.82 -4.26
N LYS A 20 -19.42 -8.84 -4.42
CA LYS A 20 -18.72 -9.75 -5.33
C LYS A 20 -17.22 -9.80 -5.00
N GLU A 21 -16.57 -10.89 -5.37
CA GLU A 21 -15.11 -10.99 -5.24
C GLU A 21 -14.41 -9.82 -5.95
N PRO A 22 -13.37 -9.20 -5.36
CA PRO A 22 -12.73 -8.03 -5.94
C PRO A 22 -12.24 -8.20 -7.38
N GLY A 23 -11.79 -9.39 -7.76
CA GLY A 23 -11.33 -9.70 -9.13
C GLY A 23 -12.46 -9.87 -10.15
N LYS A 24 -13.71 -10.02 -9.71
CA LYS A 24 -14.90 -10.17 -10.56
C LYS A 24 -15.67 -8.85 -10.77
N ARG A 25 -15.13 -7.73 -10.26
CA ARG A 25 -15.71 -6.39 -10.43
C ARG A 25 -15.70 -5.96 -11.90
N SER A 26 -16.70 -5.21 -12.33
CA SER A 26 -16.73 -4.56 -13.65
C SER A 26 -15.64 -3.48 -13.75
N ILE A 27 -15.38 -2.95 -14.95
CA ILE A 27 -14.43 -1.84 -15.13
C ILE A 27 -14.85 -0.63 -14.29
N GLU A 28 -16.14 -0.29 -14.26
CA GLU A 28 -16.66 0.84 -13.49
C GLU A 28 -16.47 0.65 -11.98
N GLU A 29 -16.73 -0.55 -11.48
CA GLU A 29 -16.53 -0.89 -10.07
C GLU A 29 -15.04 -0.84 -9.68
N LEU A 30 -14.15 -1.23 -10.59
CA LEU A 30 -12.70 -1.11 -10.43
C LEU A 30 -12.22 0.34 -10.55
N LEU A 31 -12.78 1.17 -11.42
CA LEU A 31 -12.47 2.60 -11.46
C LEU A 31 -12.89 3.31 -10.16
N GLU A 32 -13.99 2.85 -9.54
CA GLU A 32 -14.46 3.38 -8.26
C GLU A 32 -13.63 2.86 -7.06
N ASN A 33 -13.16 1.61 -7.09
CA ASN A 33 -12.52 0.94 -5.95
C ASN A 33 -11.20 0.25 -6.31
N GLY A 34 -10.43 0.86 -7.19
CA GLY A 34 -9.21 0.25 -7.72
C GLY A 34 -7.99 1.14 -7.60
N ILE A 35 -6.91 0.61 -8.13
CA ILE A 35 -5.60 1.22 -8.18
C ILE A 35 -4.98 0.93 -9.54
N VAL A 36 -4.09 1.82 -9.97
CA VAL A 36 -3.16 1.58 -11.08
C VAL A 36 -1.74 1.72 -10.56
N ILE A 37 -0.81 0.98 -11.15
CA ILE A 37 0.60 1.04 -10.78
C ILE A 37 1.33 1.69 -11.95
N ILE A 38 1.79 2.92 -11.78
CA ILE A 38 2.47 3.66 -12.85
C ILE A 38 3.98 3.50 -12.71
N ASP A 39 4.66 3.23 -13.81
CA ASP A 39 6.09 3.47 -13.93
C ASP A 39 6.29 4.98 -14.12
N LYS A 40 6.53 5.67 -13.01
CA LYS A 40 6.63 7.12 -13.01
C LYS A 40 7.83 7.54 -13.90
N PRO A 41 7.65 8.40 -14.90
CA PRO A 41 8.77 8.92 -15.68
C PRO A 41 9.59 9.92 -14.87
N SER A 42 10.83 10.17 -15.33
CA SER A 42 11.67 11.25 -14.81
C SER A 42 11.18 12.59 -15.36
N GLY A 43 11.21 13.65 -14.54
CA GLY A 43 10.76 15.00 -14.90
C GLY A 43 9.58 15.49 -14.07
N PRO A 44 8.36 14.90 -14.21
CA PRO A 44 7.20 15.38 -13.47
C PRO A 44 7.23 14.97 -11.99
N THR A 45 6.58 15.76 -11.15
CA THR A 45 6.28 15.38 -9.77
C THR A 45 5.29 14.21 -9.72
N SER A 46 5.30 13.44 -8.63
CA SER A 46 4.28 12.39 -8.41
C SER A 46 2.85 12.94 -8.40
N HIS A 47 2.67 14.20 -7.97
CA HIS A 47 1.37 14.87 -7.98
C HIS A 47 0.88 15.17 -9.40
N GLN A 48 1.76 15.62 -10.30
CA GLN A 48 1.42 15.82 -11.72
C GLN A 48 1.03 14.49 -12.39
N VAL A 49 1.81 13.42 -12.17
CA VAL A 49 1.48 12.09 -12.70
C VAL A 49 0.12 11.60 -12.18
N THR A 50 -0.19 11.86 -10.92
CA THR A 50 -1.51 11.54 -10.35
C THR A 50 -2.65 12.37 -10.96
N ALA A 51 -2.39 13.65 -11.27
CA ALA A 51 -3.35 14.50 -11.97
C ALA A 51 -3.61 13.98 -13.39
N TRP A 52 -2.59 13.57 -14.12
CA TRP A 52 -2.73 12.98 -15.45
C TRP A 52 -3.49 11.66 -15.42
N VAL A 53 -3.23 10.75 -14.47
CA VAL A 53 -4.04 9.53 -14.33
C VAL A 53 -5.51 9.84 -14.07
N LYS A 54 -5.79 10.86 -13.25
CA LYS A 54 -7.15 11.32 -12.98
C LYS A 54 -7.83 11.83 -14.26
N GLU A 55 -7.11 12.59 -15.09
CA GLU A 55 -7.58 13.12 -16.37
C GLU A 55 -7.79 12.02 -17.40
N ILE A 56 -6.80 11.15 -17.60
CA ILE A 56 -6.85 10.00 -18.53
C ILE A 56 -8.07 9.13 -18.25
N LEU A 57 -8.28 8.76 -16.98
CA LEU A 57 -9.38 7.88 -16.59
C LEU A 57 -10.72 8.61 -16.41
N ASN A 58 -10.76 9.92 -16.64
CA ASN A 58 -11.91 10.79 -16.42
C ASN A 58 -12.61 10.57 -15.06
N ILE A 59 -11.82 10.52 -13.99
CA ILE A 59 -12.29 10.31 -12.62
C ILE A 59 -12.20 11.59 -11.78
N LYS A 60 -12.95 11.66 -10.69
CA LYS A 60 -13.01 12.87 -9.85
C LYS A 60 -11.86 12.97 -8.86
N LYS A 61 -11.33 11.82 -8.42
CA LYS A 61 -10.33 11.75 -7.36
C LYS A 61 -9.30 10.66 -7.63
N ALA A 62 -8.03 10.98 -7.39
CA ALA A 62 -6.93 10.03 -7.37
C ALA A 62 -5.92 10.44 -6.29
N GLY A 63 -5.11 9.50 -5.82
CA GLY A 63 -4.07 9.77 -4.82
C GLY A 63 -2.98 8.70 -4.83
N HIS A 64 -1.72 9.12 -4.71
CA HIS A 64 -0.57 8.21 -4.80
C HIS A 64 -0.05 7.73 -3.43
N GLY A 65 0.58 6.55 -3.43
CA GLY A 65 1.10 5.86 -2.25
C GLY A 65 2.60 6.05 -2.05
N GLY A 66 2.99 7.27 -1.68
CA GLY A 66 4.36 7.64 -1.35
C GLY A 66 5.07 8.36 -2.50
N THR A 67 5.34 9.65 -2.28
CA THR A 67 5.95 10.58 -3.24
C THR A 67 7.33 10.12 -3.69
N LEU A 68 7.55 10.14 -5.00
CA LEU A 68 8.84 10.14 -5.66
C LEU A 68 9.18 11.58 -6.10
N ASP A 69 10.42 12.00 -5.85
CA ASP A 69 10.95 13.29 -6.34
C ASP A 69 10.85 13.37 -7.88
N PRO A 70 10.88 14.58 -8.48
CA PRO A 70 10.75 14.77 -9.93
C PRO A 70 11.62 13.85 -10.79
N ASN A 71 12.90 13.73 -10.46
CA ASN A 71 13.88 12.94 -11.23
C ASN A 71 13.91 11.45 -10.87
N VAL A 72 13.03 11.00 -9.97
CA VAL A 72 12.98 9.61 -9.51
C VAL A 72 11.92 8.85 -10.29
N THR A 73 12.28 7.68 -10.82
CA THR A 73 11.40 6.86 -11.66
C THR A 73 10.88 5.63 -10.92
N GLY A 74 10.01 4.86 -11.59
CA GLY A 74 9.61 3.54 -11.13
C GLY A 74 8.24 3.51 -10.45
N VAL A 75 8.01 2.41 -9.74
CA VAL A 75 6.71 1.95 -9.23
C VAL A 75 6.00 3.03 -8.42
N LEU A 76 4.88 3.56 -8.89
CA LEU A 76 4.03 4.53 -8.22
C LEU A 76 2.57 4.03 -8.17
N PRO A 77 2.16 3.41 -7.05
CA PRO A 77 0.76 3.02 -6.87
C PRO A 77 -0.12 4.27 -6.73
N ILE A 78 -1.18 4.34 -7.53
CA ILE A 78 -2.17 5.42 -7.53
C ILE A 78 -3.53 4.81 -7.28
N ALA A 79 -4.14 5.19 -6.15
CA ALA A 79 -5.51 4.82 -5.82
C ALA A 79 -6.51 5.72 -6.53
N LEU A 80 -7.59 5.10 -7.02
CA LEU A 80 -8.67 5.75 -7.74
C LEU A 80 -9.87 5.96 -6.82
N GLN A 81 -10.57 7.08 -6.97
CA GLN A 81 -11.87 7.38 -6.35
C GLN A 81 -11.93 6.98 -4.86
N ASN A 82 -12.72 5.98 -4.50
CA ASN A 82 -12.94 5.55 -3.12
C ASN A 82 -11.71 4.88 -2.49
N ALA A 83 -10.86 4.22 -3.31
CA ALA A 83 -9.63 3.58 -2.85
C ALA A 83 -8.62 4.58 -2.25
N THR A 84 -8.75 5.88 -2.58
CA THR A 84 -7.92 6.95 -1.98
C THR A 84 -8.03 7.02 -0.45
N LYS A 85 -9.08 6.45 0.14
CA LYS A 85 -9.21 6.33 1.61
C LYS A 85 -8.16 5.41 2.23
N ALA A 86 -7.64 4.45 1.48
CA ALA A 86 -6.68 3.44 1.94
C ALA A 86 -5.22 3.76 1.60
N ILE A 87 -4.96 4.66 0.65
CA ILE A 87 -3.61 4.91 0.13
C ILE A 87 -2.61 5.39 1.20
N GLY A 88 -3.12 6.06 2.24
CA GLY A 88 -2.32 6.50 3.39
C GLY A 88 -1.54 5.37 4.06
N LEU A 89 -2.08 4.15 4.06
CA LEU A 89 -1.45 2.96 4.66
C LEU A 89 -0.17 2.55 3.91
N MET A 90 -0.02 2.93 2.63
CA MET A 90 1.17 2.62 1.85
C MET A 90 2.41 3.39 2.33
N HIS A 91 2.27 4.46 3.11
CA HIS A 91 3.41 5.23 3.62
C HIS A 91 4.31 4.42 4.55
N GLY A 92 3.74 3.50 5.34
CA GLY A 92 4.50 2.60 6.23
C GLY A 92 4.99 1.33 5.55
N ALA A 93 4.45 0.99 4.37
CA ALA A 93 4.82 -0.23 3.66
C ALA A 93 6.28 -0.18 3.20
N MET A 94 6.94 -1.34 3.20
CA MET A 94 8.30 -1.51 2.69
C MET A 94 8.45 -0.95 1.27
N LYS A 95 9.62 -0.39 0.98
CA LYS A 95 10.01 0.14 -0.32
C LYS A 95 11.33 -0.49 -0.75
N GLU A 96 11.52 -0.64 -2.05
CA GLU A 96 12.80 -1.07 -2.62
C GLU A 96 13.21 -0.10 -3.72
N TYR A 97 14.51 0.20 -3.79
CA TYR A 97 15.08 1.08 -4.78
C TYR A 97 16.37 0.49 -5.37
N VAL A 98 16.64 0.87 -6.60
CA VAL A 98 17.97 0.83 -7.21
C VAL A 98 18.49 2.26 -7.27
N CYS A 99 19.71 2.47 -6.81
CA CYS A 99 20.29 3.79 -6.60
C CYS A 99 21.72 3.84 -7.15
N VAL A 100 22.04 4.93 -7.84
CA VAL A 100 23.42 5.31 -8.18
C VAL A 100 23.87 6.37 -7.18
N MET A 101 24.95 6.09 -6.47
CA MET A 101 25.61 7.06 -5.59
C MET A 101 26.99 7.40 -6.14
N ARG A 102 27.27 8.69 -6.30
CA ARG A 102 28.61 9.18 -6.64
C ARG A 102 29.34 9.71 -5.42
N LEU A 103 30.50 9.11 -5.15
CA LEU A 103 31.45 9.54 -4.14
C LEU A 103 32.20 10.80 -4.62
N HIS A 104 32.56 11.68 -3.69
CA HIS A 104 33.33 12.89 -4.04
C HIS A 104 34.85 12.66 -4.08
N GLY A 105 35.31 11.47 -3.69
CA GLY A 105 36.72 11.06 -3.75
C GLY A 105 36.89 9.55 -3.87
N GLU A 106 38.10 9.12 -4.21
CA GLU A 106 38.46 7.71 -4.37
C GLU A 106 38.44 6.98 -3.02
N VAL A 107 37.82 5.81 -2.99
CA VAL A 107 37.79 4.95 -1.80
C VAL A 107 37.90 3.49 -2.21
N SER A 108 38.69 2.72 -1.47
CA SER A 108 38.84 1.29 -1.75
C SER A 108 37.50 0.54 -1.67
N ARG A 109 37.29 -0.38 -2.61
CA ARG A 109 36.09 -1.24 -2.67
C ARG A 109 35.79 -1.95 -1.35
N LYS A 110 36.83 -2.37 -0.62
CA LYS A 110 36.72 -3.01 0.70
C LYS A 110 36.07 -2.08 1.73
N LYS A 111 36.55 -0.84 1.84
CA LYS A 111 36.02 0.15 2.80
C LYS A 111 34.58 0.54 2.45
N ILE A 112 34.24 0.67 1.16
CA ILE A 112 32.87 0.95 0.72
C ILE A 112 31.91 -0.16 1.17
N LYS A 113 32.26 -1.43 0.91
CA LYS A 113 31.47 -2.59 1.34
C LYS A 113 31.25 -2.63 2.85
N GLU A 114 32.31 -2.40 3.63
CA GLU A 114 32.24 -2.40 5.10
C GLU A 114 31.32 -1.28 5.63
N VAL A 115 31.51 -0.05 5.14
CA VAL A 115 30.70 1.09 5.56
C VAL A 115 29.24 0.88 5.17
N MET A 116 28.94 0.47 3.94
CA MET A 116 27.56 0.22 3.52
C MET A 116 26.90 -0.88 4.37
N LYS A 117 27.60 -1.97 4.67
CA LYS A 117 27.09 -3.04 5.55
C LYS A 117 26.67 -2.51 6.93
N SER A 118 27.37 -1.51 7.45
CA SER A 118 27.05 -0.90 8.76
C SER A 118 25.74 -0.09 8.79
N PHE A 119 25.14 0.23 7.64
CA PHE A 119 23.84 0.91 7.55
C PHE A 119 22.65 -0.07 7.55
N ILE A 120 22.89 -1.38 7.47
CA ILE A 120 21.82 -2.39 7.56
C ILE A 120 21.31 -2.45 9.01
N GLY A 121 20.00 -2.36 9.18
CA GLY A 121 19.35 -2.28 10.49
C GLY A 121 18.74 -0.91 10.75
N LYS A 122 18.72 -0.50 12.02
CA LYS A 122 18.12 0.76 12.45
C LYS A 122 19.08 1.92 12.20
N ILE A 123 18.62 2.94 11.49
CA ILE A 123 19.36 4.17 11.21
C ILE A 123 18.56 5.38 11.70
N TRP A 124 19.25 6.49 11.93
CA TRP A 124 18.64 7.77 12.27
C TRP A 124 18.68 8.69 11.05
N GLN A 125 17.54 9.29 10.73
CA GLN A 125 17.46 10.30 9.68
C GLN A 125 16.72 11.54 10.18
N THR A 126 17.16 12.70 9.69
CA THR A 126 16.38 13.94 9.76
C THR A 126 15.92 14.25 8.34
N PRO A 127 14.62 14.49 8.12
CA PRO A 127 14.12 14.82 6.79
C PRO A 127 14.86 16.02 6.17
N PRO A 128 15.13 15.97 4.85
CA PRO A 128 15.73 17.08 4.13
C PRO A 128 14.80 18.30 4.14
N LYS A 129 15.30 19.48 3.76
CA LYS A 129 14.54 20.74 3.87
C LYS A 129 13.31 20.74 2.94
N GLU A 130 13.44 20.06 1.83
CA GLU A 130 12.48 19.96 0.73
C GLU A 130 11.35 18.95 1.03
N ALA A 131 11.42 18.23 2.16
CA ALA A 131 10.41 17.25 2.51
C ALA A 131 9.10 17.90 2.98
N ALA A 132 7.97 17.36 2.51
CA ALA A 132 6.62 17.81 2.90
C ALA A 132 6.19 17.39 4.33
N VAL A 133 7.13 17.03 5.21
CA VAL A 133 6.86 16.53 6.56
C VAL A 133 7.72 17.25 7.58
N LYS A 134 7.26 17.30 8.83
CA LYS A 134 7.98 17.94 9.93
C LYS A 134 9.41 17.40 10.04
N ARG A 135 10.38 18.30 10.11
CA ARG A 135 11.82 17.98 10.18
C ARG A 135 12.21 17.59 11.61
N GLU A 136 11.89 16.36 11.97
CA GLU A 136 12.26 15.77 13.26
C GLU A 136 13.12 14.54 13.04
N ARG A 137 14.09 14.34 13.94
CA ARG A 137 14.96 13.17 13.93
C ARG A 137 14.11 11.92 14.22
N ARG A 138 14.20 10.94 13.33
CA ARG A 138 13.39 9.71 13.41
C ARG A 138 14.20 8.50 13.01
N GLN A 139 13.85 7.36 13.61
CA GLN A 139 14.47 6.10 13.28
C GLN A 139 13.79 5.51 12.03
N ARG A 140 14.60 4.90 11.16
CA ARG A 140 14.16 4.12 10.00
C ARG A 140 14.92 2.81 9.96
N ARG A 141 14.38 1.82 9.26
CA ARG A 141 15.07 0.54 9.07
C ARG A 141 15.49 0.33 7.61
N ILE A 142 16.76 0.00 7.43
CA ILE A 142 17.29 -0.62 6.21
C ILE A 142 17.22 -2.13 6.41
N TYR A 143 16.46 -2.82 5.56
CA TYR A 143 16.32 -4.27 5.61
C TYR A 143 17.50 -4.97 4.94
N TYR A 144 17.93 -4.45 3.79
CA TYR A 144 19.13 -4.89 3.07
C TYR A 144 19.71 -3.75 2.25
N LEU A 145 20.99 -3.86 1.96
CA LEU A 145 21.75 -2.90 1.16
C LEU A 145 22.82 -3.67 0.37
N ASN A 146 22.54 -3.93 -0.89
CA ASN A 146 23.33 -4.83 -1.74
C ASN A 146 23.97 -4.03 -2.87
N ILE A 147 25.30 -3.99 -2.91
CA ILE A 147 26.04 -3.39 -4.03
C ILE A 147 25.87 -4.30 -5.25
N ILE A 148 25.47 -3.72 -6.38
CA ILE A 148 25.35 -4.39 -7.67
C ILE A 148 26.66 -4.20 -8.44
N GLU A 149 27.11 -2.95 -8.58
CA GLU A 149 28.27 -2.59 -9.39
C GLU A 149 29.03 -1.41 -8.78
N MET A 150 30.33 -1.33 -9.07
CA MET A 150 31.20 -0.23 -8.67
C MET A 150 32.16 0.12 -9.80
N ASP A 151 32.01 1.32 -10.34
CA ASP A 151 32.88 1.85 -11.38
C ASP A 151 33.47 3.20 -10.93
N GLY A 152 34.78 3.23 -10.68
CA GLY A 152 35.45 4.38 -10.05
C GLY A 152 34.74 4.88 -8.80
N ARG A 153 34.17 6.09 -8.90
CA ARG A 153 33.45 6.78 -7.82
C ARG A 153 31.95 6.50 -7.79
N ASP A 154 31.44 5.74 -8.75
CA ASP A 154 30.02 5.39 -8.86
C ASP A 154 29.75 4.03 -8.23
N VAL A 155 28.73 4.01 -7.37
CA VAL A 155 28.29 2.81 -6.66
C VAL A 155 26.82 2.59 -6.95
N LEU A 156 26.52 1.55 -7.74
CA LEU A 156 25.17 1.09 -8.00
C LEU A 156 24.77 0.08 -6.93
N PHE A 157 23.64 0.30 -6.25
CA PHE A 157 23.17 -0.61 -5.22
C PHE A 157 21.65 -0.73 -5.17
N LYS A 158 21.19 -1.89 -4.68
CA LYS A 158 19.80 -2.17 -4.33
C LYS A 158 19.58 -1.98 -2.83
N VAL A 159 18.53 -1.28 -2.45
CA VAL A 159 18.19 -1.04 -1.04
C VAL A 159 16.73 -1.34 -0.76
N GLY A 160 16.47 -2.18 0.24
CA GLY A 160 15.15 -2.41 0.80
C GLY A 160 15.03 -1.68 2.13
N CYS A 161 14.02 -0.83 2.27
CA CYS A 161 13.89 0.04 3.44
C CYS A 161 12.45 0.21 3.91
N GLU A 162 12.30 0.68 5.15
CA GLU A 162 11.04 1.13 5.71
C GLU A 162 10.53 2.37 4.96
N GLY A 163 9.20 2.48 4.82
CA GLY A 163 8.58 3.63 4.20
C GLY A 163 8.95 4.96 4.90
N GLY A 164 9.20 5.99 4.09
CA GLY A 164 9.67 7.29 4.58
C GLY A 164 11.16 7.35 4.92
N THR A 165 11.96 6.37 4.48
CA THR A 165 13.43 6.46 4.43
C THR A 165 13.85 7.34 3.25
N TYR A 166 14.76 8.29 3.48
CA TYR A 166 15.27 9.18 2.43
C TYR A 166 16.57 8.61 1.88
N ILE A 167 16.53 8.07 0.66
CA ILE A 167 17.72 7.47 0.02
C ILE A 167 18.80 8.52 -0.24
N ARG A 168 18.42 9.75 -0.62
CA ARG A 168 19.35 10.88 -0.74
C ARG A 168 20.15 11.15 0.54
N VAL A 169 19.49 11.07 1.70
CA VAL A 169 20.13 11.24 3.01
C VAL A 169 21.01 10.04 3.33
N LEU A 170 20.58 8.82 3.00
CA LEU A 170 21.40 7.61 3.13
C LEU A 170 22.71 7.73 2.34
N CYS A 171 22.68 8.17 1.08
CA CYS A 171 23.89 8.38 0.27
C CYS A 171 24.83 9.40 0.92
N LYS A 172 24.28 10.53 1.39
CA LYS A 172 25.06 11.56 2.11
C LYS A 172 25.72 11.00 3.37
N ASP A 173 24.99 10.22 4.16
CA ASP A 173 25.47 9.65 5.42
C ASP A 173 26.55 8.59 5.16
N ILE A 174 26.40 7.76 4.12
CA ILE A 174 27.43 6.81 3.67
C ILE A 174 28.69 7.58 3.27
N GLY A 175 28.57 8.61 2.42
CA GLY A 175 29.69 9.45 2.01
C GLY A 175 30.41 10.11 3.18
N LYS A 176 29.66 10.63 4.15
CA LYS A 176 30.21 11.21 5.38
C LYS A 176 30.99 10.17 6.18
N LYS A 177 30.47 8.94 6.32
CA LYS A 177 31.15 7.86 7.05
C LYS A 177 32.39 7.34 6.31
N LEU A 178 32.42 7.42 4.98
CA LEU A 178 33.61 7.10 4.18
C LEU A 178 34.72 8.16 4.33
N GLY A 179 34.35 9.40 4.68
CA GLY A 179 35.26 10.54 4.86
C GLY A 179 35.44 11.40 3.61
N VAL A 180 34.93 10.96 2.45
CA VAL A 180 35.05 11.68 1.17
C VAL A 180 33.81 12.49 0.82
N GLY A 181 32.64 12.19 1.39
CA GLY A 181 31.36 12.75 0.93
C GLY A 181 30.79 11.97 -0.26
N ALA A 182 29.47 12.06 -0.43
CA ALA A 182 28.76 11.42 -1.55
C ALA A 182 27.40 12.07 -1.75
N HIS A 183 26.83 11.83 -2.93
CA HIS A 183 25.47 12.23 -3.26
C HIS A 183 24.78 11.17 -4.11
N MET A 184 23.45 11.24 -4.13
CA MET A 184 22.61 10.40 -4.97
C MET A 184 22.53 11.02 -6.37
N GLU A 185 22.96 10.27 -7.38
CA GLU A 185 22.89 10.65 -8.80
C GLU A 185 21.53 10.26 -9.36
N GLU A 186 21.20 8.97 -9.28
CA GLU A 186 19.97 8.41 -9.83
C GLU A 186 19.26 7.53 -8.81
N LEU A 187 17.94 7.44 -8.94
CA LEU A 187 17.11 6.60 -8.10
C LEU A 187 15.89 6.11 -8.87
N ARG A 188 15.65 4.81 -8.79
CA ARG A 188 14.46 4.15 -9.32
C ARG A 188 13.82 3.31 -8.23
N ARG A 189 12.51 3.47 -8.01
CA ARG A 189 11.76 2.64 -7.07
C ARG A 189 11.32 1.35 -7.78
N THR A 190 11.88 0.23 -7.37
CA THR A 190 11.56 -1.09 -7.93
C THR A 190 10.42 -1.80 -7.19
N LYS A 191 10.09 -1.35 -5.98
CA LYS A 191 8.99 -1.91 -5.18
C LYS A 191 8.31 -0.87 -4.29
N SER A 192 6.98 -0.94 -4.20
CA SER A 192 6.19 -0.25 -3.19
C SER A 192 5.15 -1.17 -2.55
N GLY A 193 5.39 -1.58 -1.30
CA GLY A 193 4.55 -2.59 -0.65
C GLY A 193 4.65 -3.93 -1.37
N MET A 194 3.53 -4.40 -1.93
CA MET A 194 3.50 -5.62 -2.74
C MET A 194 3.76 -5.40 -4.22
N PHE A 195 3.68 -4.15 -4.70
CA PHE A 195 3.78 -3.82 -6.13
C PHE A 195 5.24 -3.72 -6.55
N GLU A 196 5.59 -4.38 -7.65
CA GLU A 196 6.92 -4.48 -8.23
C GLU A 196 6.94 -3.88 -9.65
N GLU A 197 8.11 -3.77 -10.27
CA GLU A 197 8.25 -3.18 -11.61
C GLU A 197 7.41 -3.89 -12.68
N LYS A 198 7.26 -5.21 -12.60
CA LYS A 198 6.42 -5.99 -13.52
C LYS A 198 4.94 -5.64 -13.47
N ASP A 199 4.49 -5.00 -12.40
CA ASP A 199 3.10 -4.55 -12.23
C ASP A 199 2.91 -3.13 -12.79
N ALA A 200 4.01 -2.39 -13.01
CA ALA A 200 3.99 -0.99 -13.39
C ALA A 200 3.85 -0.81 -14.89
N ILE A 201 3.04 0.17 -15.30
CA ILE A 201 2.80 0.53 -16.70
C ILE A 201 3.12 1.99 -16.96
N ILE A 202 3.44 2.33 -18.20
CA ILE A 202 3.61 3.73 -18.59
C ILE A 202 2.25 4.41 -18.78
N LEU A 203 2.24 5.75 -18.78
CA LEU A 203 1.00 6.54 -18.91
C LEU A 203 0.33 6.36 -20.28
N GLN A 204 1.12 6.13 -21.32
CA GLN A 204 0.67 5.90 -22.69
C GLN A 204 -0.19 4.64 -22.77
N ASP A 205 0.31 3.51 -22.24
CA ASP A 205 -0.45 2.26 -22.19
C ASP A 205 -1.78 2.42 -21.45
N LEU A 206 -1.81 3.20 -20.36
CA LEU A 206 -3.05 3.48 -19.63
C LEU A 206 -4.04 4.30 -20.47
N LEU A 207 -3.55 5.31 -21.19
CA LEU A 207 -4.36 6.14 -22.08
C LEU A 207 -4.95 5.29 -23.21
N ASP A 208 -4.12 4.51 -23.90
CA ASP A 208 -4.55 3.66 -25.02
C ASP A 208 -5.59 2.64 -24.55
N ALA A 209 -5.35 1.97 -23.42
CA ALA A 209 -6.31 1.02 -22.85
C ALA A 209 -7.64 1.68 -22.47
N TYR A 210 -7.62 2.92 -21.99
CA TYR A 210 -8.84 3.66 -21.69
C TYR A 210 -9.61 4.04 -22.95
N ILE A 211 -8.91 4.47 -24.01
CA ILE A 211 -9.50 4.79 -25.32
C ILE A 211 -10.17 3.55 -25.92
N PHE A 212 -9.47 2.40 -25.98
CA PHE A 212 -10.04 1.16 -26.50
C PHE A 212 -11.30 0.71 -25.75
N TRP A 213 -11.36 0.92 -24.43
CA TRP A 213 -12.57 0.65 -23.68
C TRP A 213 -13.70 1.63 -24.03
N LYS A 214 -13.40 2.93 -24.14
CA LYS A 214 -14.42 3.96 -24.37
C LYS A 214 -14.96 4.01 -25.78
N GLU A 215 -14.11 3.82 -26.78
CA GLU A 215 -14.48 3.93 -28.20
C GLU A 215 -14.90 2.57 -28.76
N ASP A 216 -14.18 1.50 -28.43
CA ASP A 216 -14.39 0.17 -29.03
C ASP A 216 -15.09 -0.84 -28.10
N GLY A 217 -15.32 -0.48 -26.83
CA GLY A 217 -15.86 -1.39 -25.82
C GLY A 217 -14.91 -2.51 -25.38
N TYR A 218 -13.62 -2.43 -25.77
CA TYR A 218 -12.66 -3.49 -25.51
C TYR A 218 -12.05 -3.38 -24.10
N GLU A 219 -12.65 -4.07 -23.13
CA GLU A 219 -12.27 -3.97 -21.72
C GLU A 219 -10.92 -4.61 -21.35
N LYS A 220 -10.42 -5.55 -22.17
CA LYS A 220 -9.37 -6.49 -21.76
C LYS A 220 -8.09 -5.81 -21.28
N GLU A 221 -7.63 -4.81 -22.02
CA GLU A 221 -6.38 -4.09 -21.69
C GLU A 221 -6.55 -3.25 -20.43
N LEU A 222 -7.66 -2.50 -20.31
CA LEU A 222 -7.89 -1.67 -19.13
C LEU A 222 -8.07 -2.54 -17.87
N ARG A 223 -8.77 -3.68 -17.99
CA ARG A 223 -8.94 -4.65 -16.89
C ARG A 223 -7.61 -5.18 -16.38
N LYS A 224 -6.61 -5.38 -17.25
CA LYS A 224 -5.28 -5.84 -16.87
C LYS A 224 -4.56 -4.81 -15.98
N TYR A 225 -4.82 -3.52 -16.21
CA TYR A 225 -4.16 -2.41 -15.52
C TYR A 225 -4.87 -1.96 -14.24
N LEU A 226 -6.19 -2.17 -14.17
CA LEU A 226 -6.97 -1.89 -12.97
C LEU A 226 -6.85 -3.03 -11.96
N ARG A 227 -6.31 -2.72 -10.78
CA ARG A 227 -6.16 -3.67 -9.68
C ARG A 227 -7.15 -3.32 -8.55
N PRO A 228 -7.72 -4.30 -7.85
CA PRO A 228 -8.64 -4.03 -6.74
C PRO A 228 -7.93 -3.35 -5.56
N MET A 229 -8.62 -2.41 -4.88
CA MET A 229 -8.06 -1.68 -3.73
C MET A 229 -7.60 -2.58 -2.59
N GLU A 230 -8.15 -3.79 -2.48
CA GLU A 230 -7.79 -4.80 -1.51
C GLU A 230 -6.29 -5.14 -1.53
N GLU A 231 -5.61 -4.97 -2.67
CA GLU A 231 -4.16 -5.17 -2.79
C GLU A 231 -3.36 -4.15 -1.97
N LEU A 232 -3.84 -2.91 -1.81
CA LEU A 232 -3.21 -1.91 -0.92
C LEU A 232 -3.15 -2.38 0.53
N LEU A 233 -4.10 -3.25 0.92
CA LEU A 233 -4.33 -3.68 2.30
C LEU A 233 -3.70 -5.05 2.60
N SER A 234 -3.07 -5.70 1.62
CA SER A 234 -2.48 -7.03 1.72
C SER A 234 -1.44 -7.17 2.85
N HIS A 235 -0.77 -6.08 3.20
CA HIS A 235 0.22 -6.05 4.26
C HIS A 235 -0.39 -5.97 5.66
N LEU A 236 -1.68 -5.67 5.79
CA LEU A 236 -2.39 -5.62 7.07
C LEU A 236 -2.99 -6.99 7.44
N PRO A 237 -3.03 -7.35 8.73
CA PRO A 237 -3.81 -8.50 9.18
C PRO A 237 -5.32 -8.25 9.00
N ALA A 238 -6.07 -9.30 8.69
CA ALA A 238 -7.49 -9.24 8.41
C ALA A 238 -8.37 -9.88 9.50
N ILE A 239 -9.58 -9.35 9.65
CA ILE A 239 -10.71 -9.98 10.34
C ILE A 239 -11.83 -10.17 9.31
N ILE A 240 -12.29 -11.42 9.12
CA ILE A 240 -13.34 -11.78 8.19
C ILE A 240 -14.67 -11.84 8.93
N ILE A 241 -15.71 -11.23 8.37
CA ILE A 241 -17.00 -11.05 9.03
C ILE A 241 -18.15 -11.70 8.29
N LYS A 242 -19.24 -11.96 9.02
CA LYS A 242 -20.51 -12.44 8.48
C LYS A 242 -21.16 -11.38 7.60
N ASP A 243 -21.90 -11.80 6.59
CA ASP A 243 -22.68 -10.91 5.71
C ASP A 243 -23.61 -9.98 6.52
N SER A 244 -24.19 -10.49 7.62
CA SER A 244 -25.10 -9.74 8.49
C SER A 244 -24.46 -8.57 9.24
N ALA A 245 -23.14 -8.57 9.38
CA ALA A 245 -22.38 -7.50 10.04
C ALA A 245 -21.88 -6.42 9.07
N VAL A 246 -21.88 -6.69 7.76
CA VAL A 246 -21.21 -5.85 6.75
C VAL A 246 -21.82 -4.45 6.71
N ASP A 247 -23.12 -4.35 6.44
CA ASP A 247 -23.72 -3.04 6.20
C ASP A 247 -23.87 -2.22 7.50
N ALA A 248 -23.88 -2.86 8.67
CA ALA A 248 -23.81 -2.16 9.96
C ALA A 248 -22.49 -1.40 10.11
N ILE A 249 -21.37 -2.03 9.72
CA ILE A 249 -20.04 -1.40 9.71
C ILE A 249 -19.96 -0.33 8.61
N CYS A 250 -20.62 -0.54 7.46
CA CYS A 250 -20.76 0.51 6.44
C CYS A 250 -21.50 1.76 6.97
N HIS A 251 -22.33 1.60 8.01
CA HIS A 251 -22.99 2.67 8.75
C HIS A 251 -22.18 3.21 9.94
N GLY A 252 -20.98 2.71 10.17
CA GLY A 252 -20.05 3.20 11.20
C GLY A 252 -20.08 2.43 12.51
N ALA A 253 -20.76 1.29 12.58
CA ALA A 253 -20.69 0.42 13.75
C ALA A 253 -19.27 -0.15 13.95
N ASP A 254 -18.92 -0.39 15.21
CA ASP A 254 -17.75 -1.20 15.55
C ASP A 254 -18.02 -2.69 15.33
N LEU A 255 -16.95 -3.47 15.15
CA LEU A 255 -17.06 -4.91 14.95
C LEU A 255 -17.19 -5.63 16.29
N ALA A 256 -18.40 -6.12 16.58
CA ALA A 256 -18.65 -7.03 17.70
C ALA A 256 -18.21 -8.47 17.38
N LEU A 257 -17.79 -9.22 18.41
CA LEU A 257 -17.31 -10.60 18.28
C LEU A 257 -18.28 -11.57 17.59
N PRO A 258 -19.62 -11.51 17.80
CA PRO A 258 -20.55 -12.39 17.09
C PRO A 258 -20.57 -12.22 15.56
N GLY A 259 -20.03 -11.11 15.05
CA GLY A 259 -19.89 -10.86 13.62
C GLY A 259 -18.61 -11.43 13.00
N VAL A 260 -17.68 -11.96 13.80
CA VAL A 260 -16.38 -12.46 13.33
C VAL A 260 -16.49 -13.92 12.93
N VAL A 261 -16.05 -14.24 11.71
CA VAL A 261 -15.98 -15.61 11.17
C VAL A 261 -14.55 -16.13 11.22
N GLN A 262 -13.58 -15.34 10.76
CA GLN A 262 -12.18 -15.74 10.70
C GLN A 262 -11.27 -14.59 11.11
N VAL A 263 -10.07 -14.91 11.59
CA VAL A 263 -9.09 -13.91 12.03
C VAL A 263 -7.67 -14.33 11.68
N ASP A 264 -6.87 -13.40 11.17
CA ASP A 264 -5.45 -13.66 10.94
C ASP A 264 -4.67 -13.75 12.26
N THR A 265 -3.67 -14.64 12.30
CA THR A 265 -2.74 -14.74 13.43
C THR A 265 -1.83 -13.53 13.56
N GLY A 266 -1.43 -13.21 14.79
CA GLY A 266 -0.43 -12.18 15.08
C GLY A 266 -1.00 -10.76 15.17
N ILE A 267 -2.33 -10.63 15.23
CA ILE A 267 -2.99 -9.37 15.57
C ILE A 267 -2.67 -9.07 17.03
N LYS A 268 -2.15 -7.85 17.26
CA LYS A 268 -1.94 -7.29 18.60
C LYS A 268 -3.03 -6.27 18.88
N LYS A 269 -3.39 -6.11 20.15
CA LYS A 269 -4.20 -4.97 20.58
C LYS A 269 -3.58 -3.65 20.06
N ASP A 270 -4.44 -2.73 19.66
CA ASP A 270 -4.12 -1.43 19.07
C ASP A 270 -3.50 -1.46 17.66
N SER A 271 -3.26 -2.64 17.07
CA SER A 271 -2.80 -2.74 15.69
C SER A 271 -3.89 -2.37 14.68
N ILE A 272 -3.47 -1.84 13.53
CA ILE A 272 -4.36 -1.58 12.40
C ILE A 272 -4.68 -2.90 11.70
N VAL A 273 -5.97 -3.18 11.52
CA VAL A 273 -6.50 -4.35 10.83
C VAL A 273 -7.39 -3.92 9.67
N VAL A 274 -7.60 -4.82 8.71
CA VAL A 274 -8.64 -4.68 7.68
C VAL A 274 -9.80 -5.62 8.00
N ILE A 275 -11.03 -5.09 7.98
CA ILE A 275 -12.26 -5.88 8.05
C ILE A 275 -12.64 -6.26 6.63
N LYS A 276 -12.87 -7.56 6.38
CA LYS A 276 -13.23 -8.07 5.05
C LYS A 276 -14.49 -8.94 5.09
N THR A 277 -15.22 -8.96 3.98
CA THR A 277 -16.28 -9.94 3.75
C THR A 277 -15.69 -11.33 3.53
N LEU A 278 -16.53 -12.36 3.58
CA LEU A 278 -16.19 -13.72 3.16
C LEU A 278 -15.73 -13.80 1.69
N LYS A 279 -16.18 -12.87 0.83
CA LYS A 279 -15.75 -12.74 -0.57
C LYS A 279 -14.41 -11.99 -0.72
N GLY A 280 -13.79 -11.59 0.39
CA GLY A 280 -12.50 -10.91 0.41
C GLY A 280 -12.55 -9.40 0.16
N GLU A 281 -13.74 -8.80 0.05
CA GLU A 281 -13.93 -7.37 -0.15
C GLU A 281 -13.55 -6.59 1.10
N ALA A 282 -12.86 -5.46 0.96
CA ALA A 282 -12.51 -4.63 2.11
C ALA A 282 -13.69 -3.76 2.54
N VAL A 283 -14.19 -4.01 3.75
CA VAL A 283 -15.30 -3.29 4.36
C VAL A 283 -14.80 -2.01 5.02
N ALA A 284 -13.80 -2.13 5.89
CA ALA A 284 -13.26 -1.01 6.65
C ALA A 284 -11.82 -1.24 7.11
N ILE A 285 -11.13 -0.14 7.40
CA ILE A 285 -9.91 -0.13 8.21
C ILE A 285 -10.33 0.11 9.66
N ALA A 286 -9.80 -0.70 10.56
CA ALA A 286 -10.15 -0.65 11.98
C ALA A 286 -8.92 -0.79 12.88
N LYS A 287 -9.07 -0.42 14.14
CA LYS A 287 -8.09 -0.62 15.20
C LYS A 287 -8.52 -1.83 16.03
N ALA A 288 -7.67 -2.85 16.13
CA ALA A 288 -7.96 -4.03 16.93
C ALA A 288 -8.05 -3.66 18.42
N LEU A 289 -9.15 -4.01 19.08
CA LEU A 289 -9.33 -3.83 20.53
C LEU A 289 -8.94 -5.09 21.32
N MET A 290 -8.79 -6.21 20.62
CA MET A 290 -8.36 -7.50 21.13
C MET A 290 -7.21 -8.04 20.28
N ASP A 291 -6.37 -8.90 20.85
CA ASP A 291 -5.41 -9.69 20.09
C ASP A 291 -6.08 -10.91 19.45
N THR A 292 -5.35 -11.66 18.60
CA THR A 292 -5.90 -12.86 17.96
C THR A 292 -6.51 -13.83 18.97
N ARG A 293 -5.83 -14.07 20.10
CA ARG A 293 -6.28 -15.03 21.13
C ARG A 293 -7.60 -14.59 21.75
N GLY A 294 -7.70 -13.32 22.16
CA GLY A 294 -8.91 -12.77 22.74
C GLY A 294 -10.10 -12.78 21.78
N ILE A 295 -9.86 -12.60 20.47
CA ILE A 295 -10.91 -12.72 19.45
C ILE A 295 -11.42 -14.17 19.35
N MET A 296 -10.52 -15.15 19.44
CA MET A 296 -10.90 -16.57 19.34
C MET A 296 -11.64 -17.07 20.58
N GLU A 297 -11.15 -16.75 21.79
CA GLU A 297 -11.62 -17.35 23.04
C GLU A 297 -12.90 -16.71 23.63
N LYS A 298 -13.28 -15.50 23.20
CA LYS A 298 -14.44 -14.77 23.76
C LYS A 298 -15.64 -14.77 22.82
N ASP A 299 -16.85 -14.78 23.40
CA ASP A 299 -18.10 -14.75 22.63
C ASP A 299 -18.73 -13.36 22.52
N LYS A 300 -18.46 -12.47 23.48
CA LYS A 300 -19.05 -11.12 23.56
C LYS A 300 -17.98 -10.04 23.73
N GLY A 301 -18.28 -8.86 23.21
CA GLY A 301 -17.41 -7.68 23.25
C GLY A 301 -17.10 -7.15 21.85
N ILE A 302 -16.35 -6.05 21.80
CA ILE A 302 -15.94 -5.38 20.56
C ILE A 302 -14.54 -5.85 20.17
N ALA A 303 -14.41 -6.47 19.00
CA ALA A 303 -13.16 -6.98 18.47
C ALA A 303 -12.31 -5.85 17.85
N ALA A 304 -12.94 -4.92 17.13
CA ALA A 304 -12.26 -3.83 16.46
C ALA A 304 -13.11 -2.56 16.37
N ASP A 305 -12.45 -1.42 16.54
CA ASP A 305 -12.98 -0.06 16.48
C ASP A 305 -12.83 0.49 15.05
N THR A 306 -13.95 0.82 14.40
CA THR A 306 -14.00 1.19 12.99
C THR A 306 -13.43 2.59 12.77
N LYS A 307 -12.33 2.70 12.02
CA LYS A 307 -11.64 3.99 11.75
C LYS A 307 -11.96 4.61 10.41
N ARG A 308 -12.09 3.78 9.37
CA ARG A 308 -12.39 4.26 8.03
C ARG A 308 -13.21 3.22 7.28
N VAL A 309 -14.46 3.54 6.99
CA VAL A 309 -15.31 2.74 6.11
C VAL A 309 -14.86 2.90 4.66
N LEU A 310 -14.61 1.76 4.01
CA LEU A 310 -14.23 1.65 2.60
C LEU A 310 -15.43 1.28 1.74
N MET A 311 -16.16 0.24 2.10
CA MET A 311 -17.32 -0.23 1.34
C MET A 311 -18.49 0.77 1.36
N LYS A 312 -19.22 0.89 0.25
CA LYS A 312 -20.45 1.70 0.20
C LYS A 312 -21.58 0.99 0.96
N LYS A 313 -22.49 1.78 1.53
CA LYS A 313 -23.72 1.29 2.15
C LYS A 313 -24.62 0.62 1.11
N GLY A 314 -25.37 -0.39 1.51
CA GLY A 314 -26.37 -1.06 0.66
C GLY A 314 -25.81 -2.09 -0.34
N ILE A 315 -24.49 -2.35 -0.36
CA ILE A 315 -23.93 -3.48 -1.13
C ILE A 315 -24.36 -4.82 -0.51
N TYR A 316 -24.44 -4.85 0.81
CA TYR A 316 -25.10 -5.90 1.58
C TYR A 316 -26.34 -5.26 2.23
N PRO A 317 -27.46 -5.99 2.39
CA PRO A 317 -28.67 -5.43 2.96
C PRO A 317 -28.54 -5.23 4.49
N PRO A 318 -29.35 -4.33 5.07
CA PRO A 318 -29.33 -4.09 6.50
C PRO A 318 -29.99 -5.23 7.29
N MET A 319 -29.20 -6.19 7.76
CA MET A 319 -29.69 -7.36 8.50
C MET A 319 -29.72 -7.16 10.04
N TRP A 320 -29.20 -6.04 10.54
CA TRP A 320 -29.27 -5.71 11.98
C TRP A 320 -30.57 -5.02 12.37
N LYS A 321 -31.33 -4.54 11.39
CA LYS A 321 -32.69 -4.06 11.60
C LYS A 321 -33.55 -5.31 11.81
N ARG A 322 -33.84 -5.65 13.07
CA ARG A 322 -34.94 -6.59 13.38
C ARG A 322 -36.18 -6.15 12.61
N HIS A 323 -36.94 -7.12 12.11
CA HIS A 323 -38.32 -6.93 11.64
C HIS A 323 -39.07 -6.00 12.60
N ALA A 324 -39.16 -4.72 12.24
CA ALA A 324 -40.27 -3.89 12.66
C ALA A 324 -41.40 -4.27 11.70
N GLU A 325 -42.55 -4.64 12.27
CA GLU A 325 -43.84 -4.88 11.60
C GLU A 325 -44.03 -6.25 10.93
N VAL A 326 -44.43 -7.21 11.75
CA VAL A 326 -45.73 -7.86 11.51
C VAL A 326 -46.52 -7.69 12.81
N ALA A 327 -47.37 -6.66 12.83
CA ALA A 327 -48.45 -6.48 13.80
C ALA A 327 -49.76 -6.63 13.03
#